data_AF-A0A973HT44-F1
#
_entry.id   AF-A0A973HT44-F1
#
_cell.length_a   1.000
_cell.length_b   1.000
_cell.length_c   1.000
_cell.angle_alpha   90.00
_cell.angle_beta   90.00
_cell.angle_gamma   90.00
#
_symmetry.space_group_name_H-M   'P 1'
#
loop_
_entity.id
_entity.type
_entity.pdbx_description
1 polymer ?
#
loop_
_entity_poly.entity_id
_entity_poly.type
_entity_poly.pdbx_seq_one_letter_code
_entity_poly.pdbx_strand_id
1 'polypeptide(L)'
;LLYSAIFGRSYCAAVCPHGAIQDIVLVKAIEVPDWLEHCLGILPFIWLGLGVLYAATGAAYIICDFDPFVALFRLDGNASMLGLGALFLIVGMFIGRPYCRYMCPYGVLLRLFSYVSKWQIKIYPDRCINCGLCDYSCPYGAIRKTTAHDSTTVKKGKRQLMMLIIIAPFFLALGGWLTSLISNQMAMGHRYVKLAHLVEQEDLQIAKGMKNIIEDERTEAFRQHPQFVGPKPTDSFKITGKNYQERRANLFKYASDLRHSFYIGSWALGIWVALVIIVKLIKLSIKRTRLEYEADRGSCYACGRCYEFCPGSNGVPVQAETGSHIRE
;
A
#
# COMPACT_ATOMS: atom_id res chain seq x y z
N LEU A 1 14.11 4.26 9.31
CA LEU A 1 13.54 5.57 8.86
C LEU A 1 14.58 6.67 8.86
N LEU A 2 15.32 6.90 9.96
CA LEU A 2 16.41 7.89 10.03
C LEU A 2 17.43 7.73 8.89
N TYR A 3 17.90 6.51 8.63
CA TYR A 3 18.78 6.23 7.49
C TYR A 3 18.20 6.72 6.16
N SER A 4 16.89 6.53 5.93
CA SER A 4 16.24 6.96 4.68
C SER A 4 16.01 8.46 4.60
N ALA A 5 15.83 9.13 5.74
CA ALA A 5 15.80 10.58 5.81
C ALA A 5 17.19 11.20 5.52
N ILE A 6 18.26 10.41 5.56
CA ILE A 6 19.63 10.86 5.33
C ILE A 6 20.08 10.52 3.91
N PHE A 7 19.93 9.25 3.50
CA PHE A 7 20.44 8.67 2.26
C PHE A 7 19.35 8.35 1.22
N GLY A 8 18.12 8.80 1.46
CA GLY A 8 16.97 8.54 0.59
C GLY A 8 16.52 7.09 0.62
N ARG A 9 16.07 6.55 -0.51
CA ARG A 9 15.54 5.18 -0.63
C ARG A 9 16.61 4.12 -0.95
N SER A 10 17.89 4.39 -0.68
CA SER A 10 19.01 3.47 -0.95
C SER A 10 18.86 2.11 -0.27
N TYR A 11 18.19 2.04 0.89
CA TYR A 11 17.93 0.78 1.59
C TYR A 11 17.21 -0.26 0.71
N CYS A 12 16.25 0.18 -0.10
CA CYS A 12 15.50 -0.71 -0.99
C CYS A 12 16.39 -1.32 -2.07
N ALA A 13 17.43 -0.61 -2.52
CA ALA A 13 18.35 -1.09 -3.53
C ALA A 13 19.49 -1.92 -2.95
N ALA A 14 20.04 -1.54 -1.78
CA ALA A 14 21.27 -2.12 -1.25
C ALA A 14 21.05 -3.25 -0.24
N VAL A 15 20.00 -3.19 0.60
CA VAL A 15 19.87 -4.08 1.77
C VAL A 15 18.61 -4.95 1.69
N CYS A 16 17.55 -4.46 1.06
CA CYS A 16 16.27 -5.15 1.05
C CYS A 16 16.32 -6.43 0.19
N PRO A 17 16.20 -7.64 0.79
CA PRO A 17 16.30 -8.90 0.04
C PRO A 17 15.14 -9.05 -0.95
N HIS A 18 13.98 -8.49 -0.62
CA HIS A 18 12.85 -8.42 -1.52
C HIS A 18 13.19 -7.64 -2.80
N GLY A 19 13.82 -6.47 -2.64
CA GLY A 19 14.23 -5.65 -3.77
C GLY A 19 15.22 -6.39 -4.68
N ALA A 20 16.17 -7.09 -4.07
CA ALA A 20 17.16 -7.88 -4.79
C ALA A 20 16.52 -8.99 -5.65
N ILE A 21 15.59 -9.77 -5.08
CA ILE A 21 14.89 -10.84 -5.83
C ILE A 21 14.16 -10.26 -7.03
N GLN A 22 13.44 -9.14 -6.87
CA GLN A 22 12.72 -8.52 -7.98
C GLN A 22 13.64 -7.95 -9.06
N ASP A 23 14.81 -7.46 -8.69
CA ASP A 23 15.81 -6.97 -9.66
C ASP A 23 16.49 -8.11 -10.43
N ILE A 24 16.63 -9.30 -9.82
CA ILE A 24 17.18 -10.50 -10.46
C ILE A 24 16.19 -11.05 -11.49
N VAL A 25 14.90 -11.03 -11.19
CA VAL A 25 13.85 -11.58 -12.07
C VAL A 25 13.50 -10.61 -13.22
N LEU A 26 13.91 -9.35 -13.15
CA LEU A 26 13.62 -8.33 -14.16
C LEU A 26 14.32 -8.63 -15.49
N VAL A 27 13.54 -9.05 -16.50
CA VAL A 27 14.04 -9.35 -17.85
C VAL A 27 13.94 -8.12 -18.75
N LYS A 28 12.77 -7.49 -18.80
CA LYS A 28 12.53 -6.31 -19.66
C LYS A 28 11.65 -5.33 -18.93
N ALA A 29 12.18 -4.16 -18.60
CA ALA A 29 11.38 -3.10 -17.99
C ALA A 29 10.43 -2.48 -19.03
N ILE A 30 9.13 -2.65 -18.80
CA ILE A 30 8.06 -2.00 -19.55
C ILE A 30 7.58 -0.81 -18.72
N GLU A 31 7.53 0.36 -19.35
CA GLU A 31 6.94 1.55 -18.74
C GLU A 31 5.42 1.37 -18.62
N VAL A 32 4.92 1.56 -17.39
CA VAL A 32 3.50 1.50 -17.08
C VAL A 32 2.89 2.86 -17.43
N PRO A 33 1.72 2.93 -18.09
CA PRO A 33 1.11 4.21 -18.41
C PRO A 33 0.85 5.05 -17.16
N ASP A 34 1.05 6.36 -17.26
CA ASP A 34 0.99 7.29 -16.14
C ASP A 34 -0.30 7.13 -15.32
N TRP A 35 -1.47 7.05 -15.97
CA TRP A 35 -2.74 6.92 -15.27
C TRP A 35 -2.77 5.69 -14.34
N LEU A 36 -2.23 4.56 -14.80
CA LEU A 36 -2.22 3.31 -14.06
C LEU A 36 -1.23 3.37 -12.90
N GLU A 37 -0.05 3.96 -13.12
CA GLU A 37 0.90 4.22 -12.03
C GLU A 37 0.29 5.13 -10.95
N HIS A 38 -0.46 6.15 -11.35
CA HIS A 38 -1.11 7.04 -10.39
C HIS A 38 -2.21 6.32 -9.61
N CYS A 39 -3.00 5.45 -10.23
CA CYS A 39 -4.00 4.64 -9.53
C CYS A 39 -3.35 3.61 -8.59
N LEU A 40 -2.46 2.75 -9.10
CA LEU A 40 -1.84 1.68 -8.31
C LEU A 40 -0.91 2.23 -7.22
N GLY A 41 -0.29 3.40 -7.43
CA GLY A 41 0.54 4.04 -6.43
C GLY A 41 -0.22 4.58 -5.21
N ILE A 42 -1.56 4.51 -5.18
CA ILE A 42 -2.39 4.82 -3.99
C ILE A 42 -2.55 3.58 -3.11
N LEU A 43 -2.53 2.37 -3.70
CA LEU A 43 -2.73 1.10 -2.98
C LEU A 43 -1.80 0.92 -1.77
N PRO A 44 -0.48 1.21 -1.85
CA PRO A 44 0.40 1.10 -0.69
C PRO A 44 -0.03 1.99 0.50
N PHE A 45 -0.61 3.16 0.24
CA PHE A 45 -1.06 4.09 1.27
C PHE A 45 -2.36 3.61 1.94
N ILE A 46 -3.26 3.01 1.15
CA ILE A 46 -4.47 2.35 1.67
C ILE A 46 -4.04 1.15 2.54
N TRP A 47 -3.11 0.34 2.04
CA TRP A 47 -2.59 -0.82 2.76
C TRP A 47 -1.91 -0.44 4.08
N LEU A 48 -1.11 0.64 4.08
CA LEU A 48 -0.52 1.20 5.29
C LEU A 48 -1.60 1.65 6.28
N GLY A 49 -2.62 2.38 5.82
CA GLY A 49 -3.73 2.86 6.66
C GLY A 49 -4.53 1.71 7.29
N LEU A 50 -4.84 0.67 6.49
CA LEU A 50 -5.50 -0.54 6.96
C LEU A 50 -4.66 -1.28 7.99
N GLY A 51 -3.35 -1.43 7.73
CA GLY A 51 -2.43 -2.08 8.67
C GLY A 51 -2.35 -1.35 10.00
N VAL A 52 -2.31 -0.01 9.99
CA VAL A 52 -2.34 0.82 11.21
C VAL A 52 -3.67 0.65 11.95
N LEU A 53 -4.80 0.66 11.24
CA LEU A 53 -6.12 0.47 11.84
C LEU A 53 -6.22 -0.89 12.56
N TYR A 54 -5.84 -1.98 11.90
CA TYR A 54 -5.93 -3.32 12.47
C TYR A 54 -4.90 -3.57 13.58
N ALA A 55 -3.72 -2.96 13.49
CA ALA A 55 -2.73 -3.00 14.57
C ALA A 55 -3.22 -2.21 15.80
N ALA A 56 -3.83 -1.04 15.59
CA ALA A 56 -4.35 -0.21 16.68
C ALA A 56 -5.54 -0.84 17.40
N THR A 57 -6.39 -1.60 16.68
CA THR A 57 -7.52 -2.33 17.29
C THR A 57 -7.15 -3.71 17.80
N GLY A 58 -5.89 -4.16 17.62
CA GLY A 58 -5.42 -5.47 18.08
C GLY A 58 -6.08 -6.67 17.36
N ALA A 59 -6.66 -6.45 16.18
CA ALA A 59 -7.45 -7.47 15.49
C ALA A 59 -6.62 -8.51 14.77
N ALA A 60 -5.69 -8.05 13.93
CA ALA A 60 -4.80 -8.91 13.18
C ALA A 60 -3.61 -8.09 12.69
N TYR A 61 -2.50 -8.76 12.44
CA TYR A 61 -1.37 -8.17 11.72
C TYR A 61 -1.50 -8.53 10.24
N ILE A 62 -2.47 -7.90 9.54
CA ILE A 62 -2.76 -8.15 8.12
C ILE A 62 -1.49 -8.08 7.25
N ILE A 63 -0.58 -7.16 7.58
CA ILE A 63 0.67 -7.01 6.83
C ILE A 63 1.50 -8.30 6.86
N CYS A 64 1.53 -9.04 7.97
CA CYS A 64 2.28 -10.28 8.09
C CYS A 64 1.57 -11.46 7.40
N ASP A 65 0.24 -11.51 7.47
CA ASP A 65 -0.56 -12.60 6.91
C ASP A 65 -0.61 -12.57 5.37
N PHE A 66 -0.42 -11.40 4.76
CA PHE A 66 -0.47 -11.21 3.31
C PHE A 66 0.88 -10.91 2.69
N ASP A 67 1.98 -10.93 3.45
CA ASP A 67 3.33 -10.79 2.87
C ASP A 67 3.75 -12.12 2.21
N PRO A 68 3.75 -12.21 0.88
CA PRO A 68 4.07 -13.46 0.19
C PRO A 68 5.54 -13.86 0.35
N PHE A 69 6.42 -12.92 0.71
CA PHE A 69 7.85 -13.19 0.83
C PHE A 69 8.18 -13.84 2.17
N VAL A 70 7.37 -13.62 3.21
CA VAL A 70 7.53 -14.37 4.48
C VAL A 70 7.33 -15.86 4.23
N ALA A 71 6.30 -16.24 3.48
CA ALA A 71 6.06 -17.63 3.08
C ALA A 71 7.18 -18.17 2.18
N LEU A 72 7.66 -17.36 1.23
CA LEU A 72 8.75 -17.74 0.33
C LEU A 72 10.07 -18.02 1.08
N PHE A 73 10.47 -17.16 2.01
CA PHE A 73 11.72 -17.33 2.77
C PHE A 73 11.62 -18.40 3.85
N ARG A 74 10.43 -18.66 4.40
CA ARG A 74 10.20 -19.76 5.35
C ARG A 74 10.03 -21.10 4.67
N LEU A 75 9.84 -21.13 3.35
CA LEU A 75 9.46 -22.34 2.57
C LEU A 75 8.24 -23.06 3.16
N ASP A 76 7.42 -22.33 3.91
CA ASP A 76 6.26 -22.81 4.64
C ASP A 76 5.23 -21.67 4.65
N GLY A 77 4.06 -21.94 4.07
CA GLY A 77 3.00 -20.97 3.93
C GLY A 77 1.81 -21.52 3.16
N ASN A 78 0.67 -20.87 3.34
CA ASN A 78 -0.55 -21.22 2.64
C ASN A 78 -0.36 -21.10 1.12
N ALA A 79 -0.96 -22.01 0.34
CA ALA A 79 -0.83 -22.04 -1.12
C ALA A 79 -1.22 -20.71 -1.77
N SER A 80 -2.18 -19.98 -1.18
CA SER A 80 -2.59 -18.65 -1.63
C SER A 80 -1.49 -17.58 -1.48
N MET A 81 -0.72 -17.61 -0.38
CA MET A 81 0.39 -16.67 -0.16
C MET A 81 1.53 -16.92 -1.14
N LEU A 82 1.88 -18.19 -1.35
CA LEU A 82 2.90 -18.60 -2.32
C LEU A 82 2.47 -18.23 -3.76
N GLY A 83 1.20 -18.48 -4.11
CA GLY A 83 0.64 -18.08 -5.41
C GLY A 83 0.71 -16.58 -5.66
N LEU A 84 0.40 -15.77 -4.65
CA LEU A 84 0.50 -14.31 -4.74
C LEU A 84 1.96 -13.83 -4.89
N GLY A 85 2.90 -14.48 -4.21
CA GLY A 85 4.34 -14.21 -4.39
C GLY A 85 4.84 -14.54 -5.79
N ALA A 86 4.51 -15.74 -6.28
CA ALA A 86 4.83 -16.16 -7.64
C ALA A 86 4.25 -15.19 -8.68
N LEU A 87 3.00 -14.75 -8.49
CA LEU A 87 2.37 -13.76 -9.36
C LEU A 87 3.17 -12.44 -9.39
N PHE A 88 3.59 -11.91 -8.23
CA PHE A 88 4.40 -10.70 -8.18
C PHE A 88 5.79 -10.87 -8.83
N LEU A 89 6.38 -12.06 -8.78
CA LEU A 89 7.64 -12.35 -9.47
C LEU A 89 7.45 -12.41 -10.97
N ILE A 90 6.40 -13.08 -11.45
CA ILE A 90 6.05 -13.13 -12.88
C ILE A 90 5.79 -11.73 -13.42
N VAL A 91 4.98 -10.93 -12.72
CA VAL A 91 4.76 -9.52 -13.08
C VAL A 91 6.06 -8.72 -13.00
N GLY A 92 6.93 -9.06 -12.04
CA GLY A 92 8.25 -8.45 -11.84
C GLY A 92 9.23 -8.66 -13.00
N MET A 93 9.01 -9.66 -13.86
CA MET A 93 9.81 -9.86 -15.07
C MET A 93 9.66 -8.70 -16.06
N PHE A 94 8.48 -8.05 -16.06
CA PHE A 94 8.12 -6.99 -16.99
C PHE A 94 8.02 -5.61 -16.34
N ILE A 95 7.57 -5.54 -15.10
CA ILE A 95 7.42 -4.28 -14.36
C ILE A 95 8.52 -4.22 -13.30
N GLY A 96 9.33 -3.16 -13.30
CA GLY A 96 10.35 -2.98 -12.28
C GLY A 96 9.76 -2.88 -10.87
N ARG A 97 10.11 -3.82 -9.99
CA ARG A 97 9.77 -3.84 -8.54
C ARG A 97 8.28 -3.61 -8.24
N PRO A 98 7.36 -4.47 -8.73
CA PRO A 98 5.91 -4.23 -8.66
C PRO A 98 5.41 -4.23 -7.22
N TYR A 99 5.91 -5.15 -6.37
CA TYR A 99 5.54 -5.18 -4.96
C TYR A 99 6.01 -3.94 -4.20
N CYS A 100 7.29 -3.55 -4.34
CA CYS A 100 7.81 -2.37 -3.66
C CYS A 100 7.07 -1.07 -4.07
N ARG A 101 6.57 -1.01 -5.31
CA ARG A 101 5.85 0.14 -5.87
C ARG A 101 4.37 0.16 -5.50
N TYR A 102 3.70 -1.00 -5.45
CA TYR A 102 2.24 -1.08 -5.39
C TYR A 102 1.64 -1.79 -4.17
N MET A 103 2.45 -2.52 -3.40
CA MET A 103 1.94 -3.26 -2.22
C MET A 103 2.69 -2.93 -0.93
N CYS A 104 4.00 -2.67 -1.00
CA CYS A 104 4.85 -2.55 0.18
C CYS A 104 4.52 -1.33 1.05
N PRO A 105 4.03 -1.52 2.30
CA PRO A 105 3.72 -0.40 3.20
C PRO A 105 4.99 0.31 3.69
N TYR A 106 6.09 -0.43 3.84
CA TYR A 106 7.39 0.15 4.19
C TYR A 106 7.91 1.07 3.08
N GLY A 107 7.63 0.74 1.82
CA GLY A 107 7.91 1.59 0.67
C GLY A 107 7.31 2.99 0.85
N VAL A 108 6.05 3.11 1.26
CA VAL A 108 5.39 4.40 1.49
C VAL A 108 6.14 5.26 2.49
N LEU A 109 6.49 4.67 3.65
CA LEU A 109 7.21 5.39 4.69
C LEU A 109 8.53 5.92 4.14
N LEU A 110 9.32 5.06 3.51
CA LEU A 110 10.58 5.48 2.88
C LEU A 110 10.37 6.57 1.82
N ARG A 111 9.26 6.54 1.06
CA ARG A 111 8.94 7.60 0.07
C ARG A 111 8.82 8.96 0.73
N LEU A 112 8.10 9.01 1.84
CA LEU A 112 7.81 10.24 2.56
C LEU A 112 9.09 10.83 3.17
N PHE A 113 9.90 10.00 3.83
CA PHE A 113 11.18 10.44 4.40
C PHE A 113 12.22 10.80 3.33
N SER A 114 12.19 10.13 2.17
CA SER A 114 13.10 10.41 1.06
C SER A 114 12.91 11.83 0.48
N TYR A 115 11.73 12.45 0.61
CA TYR A 115 11.55 13.85 0.17
C TYR A 115 12.38 14.86 0.98
N VAL A 116 12.67 14.56 2.25
CA VAL A 116 13.45 15.41 3.17
C VAL A 116 14.96 15.09 3.08
N SER A 117 15.32 14.03 2.35
CA SER A 117 16.69 13.55 2.27
C SER A 117 17.66 14.55 1.67
N LYS A 118 18.81 14.75 2.35
CA LYS A 118 19.89 15.63 1.92
C LYS A 118 20.81 14.99 0.88
N TRP A 119 21.16 13.71 1.07
CA TRP A 119 22.06 12.97 0.18
C TRP A 119 21.30 12.11 -0.81
N GLN A 120 20.63 12.76 -1.76
CA GLN A 120 19.97 12.07 -2.86
C GLN A 120 20.82 12.07 -4.13
N ILE A 121 20.60 11.04 -4.94
CA ILE A 121 21.17 10.95 -6.29
C ILE A 121 20.66 12.10 -7.15
N LYS A 122 21.60 12.77 -7.79
CA LYS A 122 21.38 13.83 -8.77
C LYS A 122 22.13 13.48 -10.04
N ILE A 123 21.43 13.50 -11.17
CA ILE A 123 22.06 13.35 -12.49
C ILE A 123 22.82 14.65 -12.73
N TYR A 124 24.10 14.56 -13.13
CA TYR A 124 25.05 15.69 -13.22
C TYR A 124 24.40 16.97 -13.81
N PRO A 125 23.94 17.93 -12.98
CA PRO A 125 23.15 19.06 -13.47
C PRO A 125 24.00 19.95 -14.36
N ASP A 126 25.24 20.23 -13.94
CA ASP A 126 26.19 21.09 -14.66
C ASP A 126 26.71 20.49 -15.98
N ARG A 127 26.37 19.24 -16.30
CA ARG A 127 26.81 18.52 -17.51
C ARG A 127 25.65 17.88 -18.27
N CYS A 128 24.41 18.27 -17.98
CA CYS A 128 23.24 17.68 -18.61
C CYS A 128 23.04 18.27 -20.01
N ILE A 129 23.09 17.41 -21.04
CA ILE A 129 22.81 17.78 -22.44
C ILE A 129 21.38 17.43 -22.90
N ASN A 130 20.47 17.13 -21.97
CA ASN A 130 19.08 16.75 -22.26
C ASN A 130 18.91 15.55 -23.23
N CYS A 131 19.86 14.63 -23.27
CA CYS A 131 19.85 13.46 -24.17
C CYS A 131 18.77 12.40 -23.86
N GLY A 132 18.18 12.39 -22.66
CA GLY A 132 17.14 11.42 -22.27
C GLY A 132 17.61 10.01 -21.93
N LEU A 133 18.90 9.67 -22.08
CA LEU A 133 19.42 8.32 -21.79
C LEU A 133 19.16 7.86 -20.35
N CYS A 134 19.16 8.80 -19.39
CA CYS A 134 18.88 8.50 -17.99
C CYS A 134 17.44 8.02 -17.75
N ASP A 135 16.47 8.50 -18.53
CA ASP A 135 15.07 8.10 -18.48
C ASP A 135 14.90 6.72 -19.11
N TYR A 136 15.46 6.52 -20.31
CA TYR A 136 15.43 5.25 -21.04
C TYR A 136 16.10 4.09 -20.27
N SER A 137 17.20 4.37 -19.56
CA SER A 137 17.90 3.37 -18.75
C SER A 137 17.23 3.11 -17.39
N CYS A 138 16.21 3.88 -16.99
CA CYS A 138 15.58 3.73 -15.69
C CYS A 138 14.49 2.65 -15.71
N PRO A 139 14.70 1.47 -15.10
CA PRO A 139 13.68 0.40 -15.09
C PRO A 139 12.44 0.74 -14.25
N TYR A 140 12.49 1.86 -13.50
CA TYR A 140 11.46 2.25 -12.54
C TYR A 140 10.63 3.46 -12.98
N GLY A 141 10.99 4.11 -14.11
CA GLY A 141 10.33 5.35 -14.54
C GLY A 141 10.47 6.49 -13.51
N ALA A 142 11.59 6.54 -12.80
CA ALA A 142 11.79 7.48 -11.69
C ALA A 142 12.44 8.81 -12.11
N ILE A 143 12.66 9.03 -13.42
CA ILE A 143 13.27 10.26 -13.93
C ILE A 143 12.17 11.24 -14.36
N ARG A 144 12.33 12.50 -13.97
CA ARG A 144 11.46 13.60 -14.37
C ARG A 144 11.99 14.22 -15.65
N LYS A 145 11.16 14.16 -16.69
CA LYS A 145 11.40 14.78 -18.00
C LYS A 145 11.43 16.32 -17.90
N THR A 146 12.10 16.94 -18.86
CA THR A 146 12.10 18.39 -19.04
C THR A 146 10.69 18.89 -19.32
N THR A 147 10.39 20.12 -18.92
CA THR A 147 9.08 20.73 -19.13
C THR A 147 9.28 22.21 -19.38
N ALA A 148 8.98 22.64 -20.61
CA ALA A 148 9.06 24.04 -21.02
C ALA A 148 8.05 24.91 -20.24
N HIS A 149 8.36 26.20 -20.13
CA HIS A 149 7.48 27.17 -19.49
C HIS A 149 6.30 27.52 -20.43
N ASP A 150 5.10 27.07 -20.08
CA ASP A 150 3.87 27.42 -20.79
C ASP A 150 2.87 28.12 -19.85
N SER A 151 2.65 29.42 -20.10
CA SER A 151 1.78 30.27 -19.29
C SER A 151 0.30 29.84 -19.32
N THR A 152 -0.17 29.22 -20.42
CA THR A 152 -1.55 28.73 -20.55
C THR A 152 -1.77 27.51 -19.66
N THR A 153 -0.80 26.59 -19.66
CA THR A 153 -0.77 25.42 -18.79
C THR A 153 -0.68 25.79 -17.31
N VAL A 154 0.07 26.84 -16.95
CA VAL A 154 0.15 27.34 -15.57
C VAL A 154 -1.20 27.90 -15.09
N LYS A 155 -1.89 28.70 -15.92
CA LYS A 155 -3.23 29.23 -15.59
C LYS A 155 -4.26 28.11 -15.38
N LYS A 156 -4.25 27.10 -16.25
CA LYS A 156 -5.13 25.91 -16.12
C LYS A 156 -4.84 25.15 -14.82
N GLY A 157 -3.57 24.93 -14.50
CA GLY A 157 -3.13 24.28 -13.25
C GLY A 157 -3.57 25.05 -12.00
N LYS A 158 -3.48 26.39 -12.00
CA LYS A 158 -3.95 27.22 -10.89
C LYS A 158 -5.47 27.10 -10.68
N ARG A 159 -6.26 27.11 -11.75
CA ARG A 159 -7.72 26.91 -11.66
C ARG A 159 -8.08 25.53 -11.12
N GLN A 160 -7.41 24.47 -11.59
CA GLN A 160 -7.59 23.12 -11.08
C GLN A 160 -7.23 23.01 -9.60
N LEU A 161 -6.12 23.63 -9.18
CA LEU A 161 -5.70 23.68 -7.78
C LEU A 161 -6.73 24.38 -6.89
N MET A 162 -7.26 25.53 -7.32
CA MET A 162 -8.32 26.24 -6.59
C MET A 162 -9.58 25.39 -6.43
N MET A 163 -10.04 24.74 -7.52
CA MET A 163 -11.20 23.83 -7.44
C MET A 163 -10.93 22.66 -6.49
N LEU A 164 -9.73 22.07 -6.52
CA LEU A 164 -9.37 20.97 -5.62
C LEU A 164 -9.38 21.38 -4.15
N ILE A 165 -8.92 22.59 -3.82
CA ILE A 165 -8.95 23.09 -2.43
C ILE A 165 -10.39 23.28 -1.94
N ILE A 166 -11.28 23.77 -2.81
CA ILE A 166 -12.69 23.99 -2.46
C ILE A 166 -13.43 22.65 -2.27
N ILE A 167 -13.15 21.66 -3.12
CA ILE A 167 -13.85 20.35 -3.06
C ILE A 167 -13.18 19.39 -2.05
N ALA A 168 -11.93 19.66 -1.63
CA ALA A 168 -11.21 18.86 -0.63
C ALA A 168 -12.02 18.51 0.64
N PRO A 169 -12.65 19.45 1.37
CA PRO A 169 -13.43 19.12 2.57
C PRO A 169 -14.59 18.16 2.28
N PHE A 170 -15.25 18.32 1.13
CA PHE A 170 -16.31 17.42 0.70
C PHE A 170 -15.78 16.00 0.46
N PHE A 171 -14.66 15.83 -0.23
CA PHE A 171 -14.04 14.52 -0.43
C PHE A 171 -13.56 13.87 0.86
N LEU A 172 -13.05 14.65 1.83
CA LEU A 172 -12.66 14.12 3.14
C LEU A 172 -13.87 13.58 3.92
N ALA A 173 -14.97 14.35 3.97
CA ALA A 173 -16.20 13.93 4.62
C ALA A 173 -16.82 12.70 3.93
N LEU A 174 -16.89 12.72 2.60
CA LEU A 174 -17.40 11.61 1.79
C LEU A 174 -16.55 10.34 2.00
N GLY A 175 -15.22 10.46 2.00
CA GLY A 175 -14.31 9.34 2.23
C GLY A 175 -14.48 8.70 3.62
N GLY A 176 -14.58 9.54 4.66
CA GLY A 176 -14.87 9.07 6.03
C GLY A 176 -16.23 8.37 6.13
N TRP A 177 -17.27 8.96 5.54
CA TRP A 177 -18.61 8.36 5.53
C TRP A 177 -18.65 7.02 4.78
N LEU A 178 -18.12 6.96 3.56
CA LEU A 178 -18.13 5.74 2.74
C LEU A 178 -17.41 4.57 3.41
N THR A 179 -16.25 4.82 4.02
CA THR A 179 -15.51 3.78 4.74
C THR A 179 -16.21 3.37 6.04
N SER A 180 -16.90 4.28 6.71
CA SER A 180 -17.70 3.96 7.90
C SER A 180 -18.82 2.96 7.64
N LEU A 181 -19.37 2.91 6.41
CA LEU A 181 -20.41 1.94 6.03
C LEU A 181 -19.89 0.49 6.09
N ILE A 182 -18.59 0.29 5.88
CA ILE A 182 -17.94 -1.03 5.85
C ILE A 182 -17.33 -1.38 7.22
N SER A 183 -17.44 -0.50 8.22
CA SER A 183 -16.82 -0.67 9.55
C SER A 183 -17.23 -1.98 10.25
N ASN A 184 -18.49 -2.38 10.14
CA ASN A 184 -18.99 -3.64 10.71
C ASN A 184 -18.30 -4.85 10.08
N GLN A 185 -18.07 -4.83 8.75
CA GLN A 185 -17.39 -5.90 8.05
C GLN A 185 -15.90 -5.96 8.43
N MET A 186 -15.27 -4.82 8.64
CA MET A 186 -13.88 -4.77 9.14
C MET A 186 -13.77 -5.30 10.58
N ALA A 187 -14.73 -4.98 11.43
CA ALA A 187 -14.76 -5.47 12.82
C ALA A 187 -14.85 -6.99 12.91
N MET A 188 -15.49 -7.66 11.93
CA MET A 188 -15.57 -9.12 11.85
C MET A 188 -14.21 -9.80 11.64
N GLY A 189 -13.17 -9.04 11.24
CA GLY A 189 -11.79 -9.54 11.23
C GLY A 189 -11.25 -9.87 12.62
N HIS A 190 -11.81 -9.26 13.69
CA HIS A 190 -11.37 -9.52 15.05
C HIS A 190 -11.99 -10.79 15.64
N ARG A 191 -11.16 -11.68 16.21
CA ARG A 191 -11.57 -12.98 16.76
C ARG A 191 -12.75 -12.91 17.74
N TYR A 192 -12.77 -11.93 18.65
CA TYR A 192 -13.83 -11.80 19.66
C TYR A 192 -15.14 -11.26 19.09
N VAL A 193 -15.08 -10.40 18.07
CA VAL A 193 -16.29 -9.89 17.40
C VAL A 193 -16.93 -10.99 16.56
N LYS A 194 -16.09 -11.76 15.85
CA LYS A 194 -16.53 -12.97 15.13
C LYS A 194 -17.14 -13.99 16.09
N LEU A 195 -16.53 -14.22 17.25
CA LEU A 195 -17.08 -15.13 18.27
C LEU A 195 -18.42 -14.63 18.82
N ALA A 196 -18.54 -13.35 19.15
CA ALA A 196 -19.79 -12.77 19.65
C ALA A 196 -20.92 -12.93 18.62
N HIS A 197 -20.65 -12.70 17.34
CA HIS A 197 -21.61 -12.91 16.26
C HIS A 197 -22.02 -14.38 16.12
N LEU A 198 -21.09 -15.34 16.24
CA LEU A 198 -21.42 -16.76 16.20
C LEU A 198 -22.29 -17.20 17.39
N VAL A 199 -22.00 -16.70 18.59
CA VAL A 199 -22.82 -16.96 19.79
C VAL A 199 -24.23 -16.39 19.62
N GLU A 200 -24.36 -15.17 19.10
CA GLU A 200 -25.64 -14.53 18.84
C GLU A 200 -26.48 -15.31 17.81
N GLN A 201 -25.86 -15.78 16.73
CA GLN A 201 -26.53 -16.60 15.72
C GLN A 201 -27.05 -17.93 16.29
N GLU A 202 -26.25 -18.59 17.12
CA GLU A 202 -26.70 -19.81 17.82
C GLU A 202 -27.86 -19.54 18.77
N ASP A 203 -27.80 -18.45 19.55
CA ASP A 203 -28.88 -18.07 20.47
C ASP A 203 -30.18 -17.80 19.71
N LEU A 204 -30.12 -17.13 18.54
CA LEU A 204 -31.28 -16.92 17.66
C LEU A 204 -31.83 -18.22 17.08
N GLN A 205 -30.97 -19.18 16.72
CA GLN A 205 -31.39 -20.50 16.24
C GLN A 205 -32.09 -21.31 17.33
N ILE A 206 -31.62 -21.20 18.57
CA ILE A 206 -32.25 -21.82 19.75
C ILE A 206 -33.62 -21.19 20.00
N ALA A 207 -33.71 -19.86 19.99
CA ALA A 207 -34.98 -19.15 20.17
C ALA A 207 -36.02 -19.47 19.08
N LYS A 208 -35.58 -19.75 17.85
CA LYS A 208 -36.44 -20.18 16.73
C LYS A 208 -36.77 -21.69 16.75
N GLY A 209 -36.28 -22.45 17.73
CA GLY A 209 -36.50 -23.90 17.83
C GLY A 209 -35.75 -24.74 16.79
N MET A 210 -34.83 -24.17 16.03
CA MET A 210 -34.10 -24.85 14.94
C MET A 210 -32.87 -25.64 15.41
N LYS A 211 -32.45 -25.48 16.68
CA LYS A 211 -31.20 -26.07 17.19
C LYS A 211 -31.18 -27.59 17.08
N ASN A 212 -32.31 -28.26 17.39
CA ASN A 212 -32.40 -29.71 17.39
C ASN A 212 -32.23 -30.29 15.97
N ILE A 213 -32.67 -29.56 14.94
CA ILE A 213 -32.54 -29.96 13.53
C ILE A 213 -31.07 -29.92 13.10
N ILE A 214 -30.33 -28.89 13.51
CA ILE A 214 -28.92 -28.69 13.16
C ILE A 214 -28.01 -29.68 13.91
N GLU A 215 -28.39 -30.06 15.13
CA GLU A 215 -27.66 -31.05 15.94
C GLU A 215 -27.82 -32.46 15.32
N ASP A 216 -28.99 -32.80 14.77
CA ASP A 216 -29.24 -34.05 14.02
C ASP A 216 -28.45 -34.09 12.69
N GLU A 217 -28.53 -33.05 11.85
CA GLU A 217 -27.80 -32.97 10.57
C GLU A 217 -26.27 -33.07 10.77
N ARG A 218 -25.75 -32.45 11.83
CA ARG A 218 -24.31 -32.51 12.15
C ARG A 218 -23.90 -33.90 12.63
N THR A 219 -24.77 -34.58 13.38
CA THR A 219 -24.54 -35.95 13.84
C THR A 219 -24.50 -36.91 12.65
N GLU A 220 -25.34 -36.68 11.65
CA GLU A 220 -25.34 -37.43 10.39
C GLU A 220 -24.09 -37.13 9.53
N ALA A 221 -23.71 -35.86 9.37
CA ALA A 221 -22.51 -35.46 8.64
C ALA A 221 -21.21 -35.97 9.29
N PHE A 222 -21.14 -35.98 10.62
CA PHE A 222 -20.03 -36.57 11.38
C PHE A 222 -19.96 -38.09 11.19
N ARG A 223 -21.11 -38.77 11.09
CA ARG A 223 -21.20 -40.22 10.82
C ARG A 223 -20.62 -40.58 9.45
N GLN A 224 -20.69 -39.66 8.47
CA GLN A 224 -20.21 -39.87 7.10
C GLN A 224 -18.71 -39.53 6.91
N HIS A 225 -18.18 -38.55 7.66
CA HIS A 225 -16.76 -38.14 7.55
C HIS A 225 -16.12 -37.95 8.94
N PRO A 226 -15.46 -38.98 9.50
CA PRO A 226 -14.95 -38.99 10.88
C PRO A 226 -13.63 -38.23 11.06
N GLN A 227 -13.36 -37.22 10.25
CA GLN A 227 -12.18 -36.37 10.45
C GLN A 227 -12.38 -35.53 11.71
N PHE A 228 -11.31 -35.32 12.48
CA PHE A 228 -11.29 -34.70 13.80
C PHE A 228 -11.92 -33.29 13.79
N VAL A 229 -13.25 -33.21 13.93
CA VAL A 229 -13.97 -31.94 14.06
C VAL A 229 -13.75 -31.47 15.49
N GLY A 230 -12.77 -30.59 15.68
CA GLY A 230 -12.57 -29.91 16.96
C GLY A 230 -13.87 -29.23 17.45
N PRO A 231 -14.02 -29.00 18.76
CA PRO A 231 -15.21 -28.35 19.31
C PRO A 231 -15.41 -26.98 18.65
N LYS A 232 -16.67 -26.57 18.40
CA LYS A 232 -16.90 -25.24 17.85
C LYS A 232 -16.31 -24.19 18.79
N PRO A 233 -15.87 -23.03 18.28
CA PRO A 233 -15.44 -21.93 19.13
C PRO A 233 -16.53 -21.52 20.16
N THR A 234 -17.79 -21.63 19.77
CA THR A 234 -18.97 -21.38 20.61
C THR A 234 -19.14 -22.44 21.71
N ASP A 235 -19.04 -23.73 21.36
CA ASP A 235 -19.08 -24.85 22.31
C ASP A 235 -17.95 -24.72 23.34
N SER A 236 -16.73 -24.43 22.86
CA SER A 236 -15.55 -24.23 23.71
C SER A 236 -15.74 -23.05 24.67
N PHE A 237 -16.31 -21.94 24.20
CA PHE A 237 -16.59 -20.76 25.02
C PHE A 237 -17.65 -21.03 26.11
N LYS A 238 -18.66 -21.84 25.81
CA LYS A 238 -19.71 -22.26 26.75
C LYS A 238 -19.14 -23.12 27.89
N ILE A 239 -18.24 -24.05 27.57
CA ILE A 239 -17.68 -25.03 28.52
C ILE A 239 -16.54 -24.43 29.39
N THR A 240 -15.84 -23.41 28.91
CA THR A 240 -14.61 -22.91 29.56
C THR A 240 -14.87 -22.04 30.79
N GLY A 241 -14.72 -22.57 32.01
CA GLY A 241 -14.68 -21.79 33.26
C GLY A 241 -16.04 -21.61 33.96
N LYS A 242 -16.02 -21.02 35.16
CA LYS A 242 -17.24 -20.81 35.99
C LYS A 242 -18.03 -19.59 35.51
N ASN A 243 -19.36 -19.68 35.51
CA ASN A 243 -20.34 -18.62 35.18
C ASN A 243 -20.41 -18.15 33.69
N TYR A 244 -21.18 -18.89 32.86
CA TYR A 244 -21.38 -18.58 31.43
C TYR A 244 -22.04 -17.22 31.16
N GLN A 245 -23.06 -16.85 31.95
CA GLN A 245 -23.87 -15.64 31.70
C GLN A 245 -23.05 -14.36 31.84
N GLU A 246 -22.18 -14.30 32.85
CA GLU A 246 -21.29 -13.16 33.07
C GLU A 246 -20.26 -13.02 31.94
N ARG A 247 -19.62 -14.12 31.52
CA ARG A 247 -18.69 -14.10 30.38
C ARG A 247 -19.37 -13.70 29.09
N ARG A 248 -20.60 -14.19 28.86
CA ARG A 248 -21.41 -13.81 27.70
C ARG A 248 -21.64 -12.30 27.69
N ALA A 249 -22.10 -11.73 28.80
CA ALA A 249 -22.30 -10.28 28.93
C ALA A 249 -21.01 -9.49 28.67
N ASN A 250 -19.88 -9.92 29.25
CA ASN A 250 -18.58 -9.30 29.05
C ASN A 250 -18.11 -9.40 27.59
N LEU A 251 -18.33 -10.54 26.92
CA LEU A 251 -17.98 -10.73 25.50
C LEU A 251 -18.77 -9.77 24.60
N PHE A 252 -20.08 -9.63 24.81
CA PHE A 252 -20.92 -8.73 24.02
C PHE A 252 -20.55 -7.26 24.25
N LYS A 253 -20.29 -6.87 25.50
CA LYS A 253 -19.82 -5.52 25.84
C LYS A 253 -18.48 -5.22 25.16
N TYR A 254 -17.52 -6.12 25.29
CA TYR A 254 -16.22 -5.97 24.64
C TYR A 254 -16.34 -5.92 23.11
N ALA A 255 -17.20 -6.75 22.51
CA ALA A 255 -17.45 -6.74 21.08
C ALA A 255 -18.13 -5.44 20.61
N SER A 256 -19.04 -4.86 21.38
CA SER A 256 -19.65 -3.56 21.03
C SER A 256 -18.65 -2.42 21.12
N ASP A 257 -17.84 -2.40 22.18
CA ASP A 257 -16.79 -1.38 22.37
C ASP A 257 -15.80 -1.44 21.20
N LEU A 258 -15.41 -2.65 20.79
CA LEU A 258 -14.50 -2.83 19.67
C LEU A 258 -15.13 -2.42 18.33
N ARG A 259 -16.40 -2.74 18.08
CA ARG A 259 -17.12 -2.26 16.88
C ARG A 259 -17.13 -0.74 16.82
N HIS A 260 -17.32 -0.07 17.96
CA HIS A 260 -17.25 1.38 18.04
C HIS A 260 -15.84 1.92 17.73
N SER A 261 -14.78 1.28 18.26
CA SER A 261 -13.39 1.61 17.89
C SER A 261 -13.14 1.43 16.38
N PHE A 262 -13.67 0.36 15.78
CA PHE A 262 -13.59 0.15 14.32
C PHE A 262 -14.38 1.19 13.53
N TYR A 263 -15.52 1.66 14.03
CA TYR A 263 -16.29 2.72 13.41
C TYR A 263 -15.48 4.03 13.35
N ILE A 264 -14.91 4.46 14.49
CA ILE A 264 -14.05 5.66 14.55
C ILE A 264 -12.80 5.46 13.68
N GLY A 265 -12.17 4.30 13.76
CA GLY A 265 -10.98 3.99 12.98
C GLY A 265 -11.25 3.93 11.46
N SER A 266 -12.44 3.50 11.04
CA SER A 266 -12.85 3.51 9.63
C SER A 266 -12.99 4.93 9.12
N TRP A 267 -13.61 5.83 9.89
CA TRP A 267 -13.65 7.26 9.58
C TRP A 267 -12.24 7.85 9.37
N ALA A 268 -11.33 7.56 10.30
CA ALA A 268 -9.94 8.01 10.21
C ALA A 268 -9.24 7.45 8.96
N LEU A 269 -9.46 6.18 8.62
CA LEU A 269 -8.92 5.55 7.41
C LEU A 269 -9.48 6.21 6.14
N GLY A 270 -10.78 6.47 6.07
CA GLY A 270 -11.41 7.14 4.93
C GLY A 270 -10.87 8.55 4.70
N ILE A 271 -10.74 9.32 5.78
CA ILE A 271 -10.13 10.66 5.74
C ILE A 271 -8.67 10.57 5.26
N TRP A 272 -7.89 9.61 5.77
CA TRP A 272 -6.51 9.39 5.33
C TRP A 272 -6.40 9.09 3.84
N VAL A 273 -7.23 8.17 3.32
CA VAL A 273 -7.22 7.80 1.90
C VAL A 273 -7.63 8.98 1.02
N ALA A 274 -8.69 9.70 1.41
CA ALA A 274 -9.13 10.90 0.70
C ALA A 274 -8.04 11.98 0.69
N LEU A 275 -7.35 12.19 1.81
CA LEU A 275 -6.22 13.12 1.92
C LEU A 275 -5.08 12.73 0.97
N VAL A 276 -4.70 11.44 0.91
CA VAL A 276 -3.66 10.95 0.01
C VAL A 276 -4.03 11.21 -1.46
N ILE A 277 -5.29 10.96 -1.84
CA ILE A 277 -5.81 11.23 -3.19
C ILE A 277 -5.71 12.73 -3.49
N ILE A 278 -6.20 13.59 -2.59
CA ILE A 278 -6.18 15.05 -2.75
C ILE A 278 -4.73 15.55 -2.91
N VAL A 279 -3.80 15.13 -2.06
CA VAL A 279 -2.38 15.53 -2.14
C VAL A 279 -1.78 15.09 -3.48
N LYS A 280 -2.13 13.91 -3.99
CA LYS A 280 -1.66 13.42 -5.29
C LYS A 280 -2.22 14.26 -6.44
N LEU A 281 -3.51 14.60 -6.41
CA LEU A 281 -4.15 15.47 -7.40
C LEU A 281 -3.58 16.89 -7.37
N ILE A 282 -3.29 17.43 -6.18
CA ILE A 282 -2.61 18.72 -6.02
C ILE A 282 -1.22 18.66 -6.66
N LYS A 283 -0.44 17.61 -6.38
CA LYS A 283 0.90 17.43 -7.00
C LYS A 283 0.83 17.36 -8.53
N LEU A 284 -0.20 16.73 -9.10
CA LEU A 284 -0.41 16.68 -10.55
C LEU A 284 -0.84 18.02 -11.16
N SER A 285 -1.52 18.85 -10.36
CA SER A 285 -1.99 20.18 -10.77
C SER A 285 -0.88 21.24 -10.74
N ILE A 286 0.14 21.06 -9.88
CA ILE A 286 1.29 21.95 -9.79
C ILE A 286 2.27 21.63 -10.93
N LYS A 287 2.21 22.43 -11.99
CA LYS A 287 3.17 22.39 -13.09
C LYS A 287 4.42 23.19 -12.71
N ARG A 288 5.58 22.54 -12.75
CA ARG A 288 6.89 23.15 -12.53
C ARG A 288 7.69 23.09 -13.82
N THR A 289 8.40 24.17 -14.13
CA THR A 289 9.38 24.20 -15.20
C THR A 289 10.61 23.42 -14.80
N ARG A 290 11.15 22.63 -15.73
CA ARG A 290 12.40 21.89 -15.56
C ARG A 290 13.20 21.99 -16.84
N LEU A 291 14.38 22.58 -16.74
CA LEU A 291 15.30 22.74 -17.87
C LEU A 291 16.13 21.47 -18.10
N GLU A 292 16.27 20.63 -17.07
CA GLU A 292 17.12 19.45 -17.06
C GLU A 292 16.35 18.22 -16.54
N TYR A 293 16.85 17.03 -16.86
CA TYR A 293 16.36 15.76 -16.32
C TYR A 293 16.77 15.61 -14.85
N GLU A 294 15.81 15.29 -13.98
CA GLU A 294 16.04 15.13 -12.55
C GLU A 294 15.50 13.79 -12.03
N ALA A 295 16.19 13.14 -11.11
CA ALA A 295 15.64 11.97 -10.42
C ALA A 295 14.51 12.39 -9.45
N ASP A 296 13.36 11.70 -9.48
CA ASP A 296 12.26 11.93 -8.55
C ASP A 296 12.66 11.52 -7.13
N ARG A 297 12.67 12.49 -6.22
CA ARG A 297 13.07 12.30 -4.81
C ARG A 297 12.32 11.20 -4.07
N GLY A 298 11.05 10.98 -4.42
CA GLY A 298 10.22 9.97 -3.77
C GLY A 298 10.33 8.61 -4.45
N SER A 299 10.44 8.57 -5.77
CA SER A 299 10.26 7.36 -6.58
C SER A 299 11.58 6.68 -6.95
N CYS A 300 12.69 7.43 -6.94
CA CYS A 300 14.03 6.89 -7.19
C CYS A 300 14.48 5.97 -6.04
N TYR A 301 14.86 4.73 -6.38
CA TYR A 301 15.41 3.74 -5.44
C TYR A 301 16.92 3.83 -5.24
N ALA A 302 17.56 4.81 -5.89
CA ALA A 302 19.00 5.05 -5.78
C ALA A 302 19.91 3.89 -6.22
N CYS A 303 19.49 3.12 -7.24
CA CYS A 303 20.27 1.99 -7.77
C CYS A 303 21.50 2.37 -8.62
N GLY A 304 21.63 3.64 -9.03
CA GLY A 304 22.78 4.12 -9.79
C GLY A 304 22.86 3.74 -11.28
N ARG A 305 21.98 2.87 -11.81
CA ARG A 305 22.01 2.42 -13.22
C ARG A 305 22.02 3.57 -14.25
N CYS A 306 21.37 4.70 -13.94
CA CYS A 306 21.36 5.85 -14.84
C CYS A 306 22.73 6.52 -15.02
N TYR A 307 23.68 6.34 -14.10
CA TYR A 307 25.03 6.90 -14.22
C TYR A 307 25.87 6.15 -15.24
N GLU A 308 25.69 4.83 -15.36
CA GLU A 308 26.42 3.97 -16.30
C GLU A 308 26.17 4.38 -17.76
N PHE A 309 24.96 4.85 -18.06
CA PHE A 309 24.58 5.33 -19.39
C PHE A 309 24.71 6.86 -19.54
N CYS A 310 25.10 7.59 -18.50
CA CYS A 310 25.15 9.05 -18.55
C CYS A 310 26.47 9.52 -19.18
N PRO A 311 26.47 10.25 -20.31
CA PRO A 311 27.70 10.76 -20.91
C PRO A 311 28.45 11.75 -20.01
N GLY A 312 27.74 12.46 -19.13
CA GLY A 312 28.34 13.36 -18.14
C GLY A 312 29.23 12.66 -17.09
N SER A 313 29.11 11.33 -16.94
CA SER A 313 29.93 10.53 -16.02
C SER A 313 31.38 10.37 -16.50
N ASN A 314 31.60 10.37 -17.82
CA ASN A 314 32.91 10.14 -18.45
C ASN A 314 33.80 11.40 -18.49
N GLY A 315 33.41 12.48 -17.81
CA GLY A 315 34.20 13.71 -17.74
C GLY A 315 34.36 14.46 -19.07
N VAL A 316 33.62 14.07 -20.11
CA VAL A 316 33.60 14.81 -21.39
C VAL A 316 33.03 16.20 -21.11
N PRO A 317 33.82 17.28 -21.27
CA PRO A 317 33.29 18.62 -21.14
C PRO A 317 32.25 18.81 -22.23
N VAL A 318 31.02 19.11 -21.83
CA VAL A 318 29.97 19.54 -22.73
C VAL A 318 30.44 20.86 -23.33
N GLN A 319 30.99 20.83 -24.54
CA GLN A 319 31.22 22.06 -25.29
C GLN A 319 29.88 22.79 -25.38
N ALA A 320 29.90 24.06 -24.97
CA ALA A 320 28.75 24.94 -24.83
C ALA A 320 28.05 25.29 -26.16
N GLU A 321 28.25 24.51 -27.22
CA GLU A 321 27.80 24.86 -28.58
C GLU A 321 26.40 24.33 -28.95
N THR A 322 25.76 23.50 -28.12
CA THR A 322 24.34 23.13 -28.33
C THR A 322 23.36 23.85 -27.40
N GLY A 323 23.85 24.83 -26.61
CA GLY A 323 23.03 25.62 -25.68
C GLY A 323 22.34 26.85 -26.29
N SER A 324 22.43 27.08 -27.59
CA SER A 324 21.83 28.24 -28.26
C SER A 324 20.34 28.06 -28.62
N HIS A 325 19.75 26.92 -28.33
CA HIS A 325 18.30 26.73 -28.48
C HIS A 325 17.68 26.57 -27.09
N ILE A 326 16.67 27.38 -26.77
CA ILE A 326 15.94 27.49 -25.49
C ILE A 326 16.53 28.50 -24.48
N ARG A 327 17.07 29.63 -24.96
CA ARG A 327 17.03 30.92 -24.22
C ARG A 327 16.43 32.01 -25.10
N GLU A 328 15.15 31.89 -25.43
CA GLU A 328 14.26 32.99 -25.80
C GLU A 328 12.88 32.73 -25.20
#